data_AF-I1CS66-F1
#
_entry.id   AF-I1CS66-F1
#
_cell.length_a   1.000
_cell.length_b   1.000
_cell.length_c   1.000
_cell.angle_alpha   90.00
_cell.angle_beta   90.00
_cell.angle_gamma   90.00
#
_symmetry.space_group_name_H-M   'P 1'
#
loop_
_entity.id
_entity.type
_entity.pdbx_description
1 polymer ?
#
loop_
_entity_poly.entity_id
_entity_poly.type
_entity_poly.pdbx_seq_one_letter_code
_entity_poly.pdbx_strand_id
1 'polypeptide(L)'
;MVARSVIVTGIPEQLRTDQALTEYYNNLNIGSVESCYVVRNVHKLNQLIKQRASALKKLEEAYAKYWGNPCSIPGYDPERILDDVEMYKKVLDQAENKKDESSDSSDNENGNTKTPLAIRLTKRNTWRKAMNTTFIKSMVEPLDQKKSSRRPTVRTGFLGLFGRKVDAIEHYTVLFDDLDKMTTDLRASPNYEMTNVAFVTFNHMSSAVIASQIAIHPEPFACRTIMAYEPRDVLWSSVSIRGRERIVREIIVWAITVVLIIFWFVPVVVLSSLMSINMIKRIAPRVADAIQQNAATTLGYYQGLRSRSAVAESTLSK
;
A
#
# COMPACT_ATOMS: atom_id res chain seq x y z
N MET A 1 17.23 -13.56 -8.00
CA MET A 1 16.23 -14.48 -8.58
C MET A 1 16.36 -15.84 -7.90
N VAL A 2 15.31 -16.30 -7.21
CA VAL A 2 15.25 -17.65 -6.65
C VAL A 2 15.04 -18.62 -7.82
N ALA A 3 16.13 -19.12 -8.37
CA ALA A 3 16.09 -19.75 -9.69
C ALA A 3 15.70 -21.24 -9.68
N ARG A 4 15.42 -21.82 -8.52
CA ARG A 4 15.12 -23.27 -8.35
C ARG A 4 13.65 -23.57 -8.04
N SER A 5 12.82 -22.54 -7.86
CA SER A 5 11.45 -22.68 -7.36
C SER A 5 10.44 -22.22 -8.38
N VAL A 6 9.35 -22.97 -8.53
CA VAL A 6 8.25 -22.70 -9.47
C VAL A 6 6.96 -22.63 -8.65
N ILE A 7 6.11 -21.67 -8.96
CA ILE A 7 4.74 -21.63 -8.44
C ILE A 7 3.81 -22.30 -9.46
N VAL A 8 2.98 -23.22 -8.96
CA VAL A 8 2.04 -24.03 -9.73
C VAL A 8 0.65 -23.57 -9.37
N THR A 9 -0.19 -23.29 -10.36
CA THR A 9 -1.56 -22.81 -10.19
C THR A 9 -2.54 -23.70 -10.94
N GLY A 10 -3.78 -23.83 -10.45
CA GLY A 10 -4.80 -24.68 -11.09
C GLY A 10 -4.61 -26.17 -10.82
N ILE A 11 -4.14 -26.54 -9.62
CA ILE A 11 -3.92 -27.95 -9.26
C ILE A 11 -5.27 -28.68 -9.07
N PRO A 12 -5.49 -29.84 -9.74
CA PRO A 12 -6.71 -30.64 -9.59
C PRO A 12 -6.76 -31.27 -8.20
N GLU A 13 -7.95 -31.64 -7.72
CA GLU A 13 -8.16 -32.07 -6.33
C GLU A 13 -7.32 -33.28 -5.93
N GLN A 14 -7.09 -34.17 -6.89
CA GLN A 14 -6.29 -35.39 -6.73
C GLN A 14 -4.80 -35.10 -6.45
N LEU A 15 -4.29 -33.95 -6.93
CA LEU A 15 -2.88 -33.56 -6.80
C LEU A 15 -2.66 -32.46 -5.74
N ARG A 16 -3.68 -32.13 -4.93
CA ARG A 16 -3.58 -31.08 -3.89
C ARG A 16 -2.82 -31.49 -2.63
N THR A 17 -2.31 -32.72 -2.57
CA THR A 17 -1.45 -33.19 -1.47
C THR A 17 0.03 -33.00 -1.82
N ASP A 18 0.83 -32.55 -0.86
CA ASP A 18 2.27 -32.30 -1.03
C ASP A 18 3.02 -33.53 -1.60
N GLN A 19 2.66 -34.73 -1.12
CA GLN A 19 3.23 -36.00 -1.59
C GLN A 19 2.81 -36.32 -3.03
N ALA A 20 1.52 -36.22 -3.34
CA ALA A 20 0.99 -36.51 -4.67
C ALA A 20 1.59 -35.59 -5.74
N LEU A 21 1.77 -34.29 -5.41
CA LEU A 21 2.39 -33.36 -6.33
C LEU A 21 3.88 -33.65 -6.53
N THR A 22 4.60 -34.03 -5.46
CA THR A 22 6.01 -34.44 -5.54
C THR A 22 6.19 -35.65 -6.46
N GLU A 23 5.35 -36.68 -6.28
CA GLU A 23 5.37 -37.89 -7.10
C GLU A 23 5.04 -37.57 -8.56
N TYR A 24 4.05 -36.72 -8.81
CA TYR A 24 3.69 -36.25 -10.14
C TYR A 24 4.88 -35.61 -10.87
N TYR A 25 5.60 -34.69 -10.23
CA TYR A 25 6.76 -34.02 -10.83
C TYR A 25 7.98 -34.94 -11.01
N ASN A 26 8.19 -35.89 -10.10
CA ASN A 26 9.25 -36.89 -10.27
C ASN A 26 8.97 -37.84 -11.44
N ASN A 27 7.70 -38.25 -11.62
CA ASN A 27 7.27 -39.13 -12.72
C ASN A 27 7.32 -38.47 -14.11
N LEU A 28 7.43 -37.15 -14.17
CA LEU A 28 7.58 -36.41 -15.44
C LEU A 28 9.02 -36.39 -15.97
N ASN A 29 10.00 -36.86 -15.17
CA ASN A 29 11.42 -36.91 -15.55
C ASN A 29 12.04 -35.56 -15.95
N ILE A 30 11.46 -34.43 -15.53
CA ILE A 30 11.97 -33.07 -15.77
C ILE A 30 13.14 -32.74 -14.82
N GLY A 31 13.18 -33.43 -13.67
CA GLY A 31 14.20 -33.31 -12.65
C GLY A 31 13.68 -33.74 -11.28
N SER A 32 14.58 -34.04 -10.35
CA SER A 32 14.22 -34.41 -8.99
C SER A 32 13.75 -33.19 -8.18
N VAL A 33 12.59 -33.33 -7.54
CA VAL A 33 12.00 -32.32 -6.64
C VAL A 33 12.71 -32.38 -5.28
N GLU A 34 13.13 -31.21 -4.78
CA GLU A 34 13.72 -31.04 -3.45
C GLU A 34 12.61 -30.98 -2.38
N SER A 35 11.62 -30.11 -2.60
CA SER A 35 10.46 -29.98 -1.71
C SER A 35 9.25 -29.40 -2.44
N CYS A 36 8.07 -29.78 -1.98
CA CYS A 36 6.80 -29.31 -2.49
C CYS A 36 5.89 -28.87 -1.34
N TYR A 37 5.29 -27.69 -1.46
CA TYR A 37 4.36 -27.15 -0.48
C TYR A 37 3.10 -26.63 -1.16
N VAL A 38 1.97 -27.29 -0.91
CA VAL A 38 0.66 -26.81 -1.34
C VAL A 38 0.17 -25.75 -0.37
N VAL A 39 -0.28 -24.61 -0.93
CA VAL A 39 -0.74 -23.48 -0.15
C VAL A 39 -2.06 -23.82 0.53
N ARG A 40 -2.12 -23.58 1.84
CA ARG A 40 -3.31 -23.79 2.67
C ARG A 40 -4.12 -22.49 2.78
N ASN A 41 -5.44 -22.61 2.83
CA ASN A 41 -6.30 -21.45 3.05
C ASN A 41 -6.22 -20.98 4.51
N VAL A 42 -5.50 -19.87 4.74
CA VAL A 42 -5.28 -19.27 6.07
C VAL A 42 -6.08 -17.99 6.29
N HIS A 43 -7.14 -17.73 5.50
CA HIS A 43 -7.87 -16.47 5.56
C HIS A 43 -8.44 -16.18 6.96
N LYS A 44 -9.12 -17.17 7.56
CA LYS A 44 -9.71 -17.04 8.90
C LYS A 44 -8.65 -16.81 9.98
N LEU A 45 -7.53 -17.53 9.90
CA LEU A 45 -6.41 -17.37 10.83
C LEU A 45 -5.82 -15.95 10.74
N ASN A 46 -5.60 -15.45 9.52
CA ASN A 46 -5.10 -14.09 9.31
C ASN A 46 -6.06 -13.02 9.87
N GLN A 47 -7.38 -13.22 9.73
CA GLN A 47 -8.36 -12.31 10.33
C GLN A 47 -8.25 -12.30 11.87
N LEU A 48 -8.18 -13.47 12.51
CA LEU A 48 -8.02 -13.56 13.96
C LEU A 48 -6.72 -12.93 14.44
N ILE A 49 -5.60 -13.16 13.73
CA ILE A 49 -4.31 -12.55 14.08
C ILE A 49 -4.40 -11.01 14.00
N LYS A 50 -5.05 -10.47 12.97
CA LYS A 50 -5.28 -9.01 12.85
C LYS A 50 -6.16 -8.48 13.97
N GLN A 51 -7.25 -9.18 14.30
CA GLN A 51 -8.13 -8.79 15.40
C GLN A 51 -7.40 -8.82 16.74
N ARG A 52 -6.63 -9.89 17.00
CA ARG A 52 -5.79 -10.06 18.20
C ARG A 52 -4.76 -8.94 18.33
N ALA A 53 -4.07 -8.59 17.24
CA ALA A 53 -3.12 -7.49 17.23
C ALA A 53 -3.79 -6.14 17.49
N SER A 54 -4.99 -5.91 16.92
CA SER A 54 -5.76 -4.69 17.19
C SER A 54 -6.22 -4.61 18.65
N ALA A 55 -6.64 -5.73 19.23
CA ALA A 55 -7.02 -5.83 20.64
C ALA A 55 -5.85 -5.53 21.57
N LEU A 56 -4.69 -6.14 21.30
CA LEU A 56 -3.45 -5.92 22.03
C LEU A 56 -3.05 -4.45 21.99
N LYS A 57 -3.07 -3.83 20.81
CA LYS A 57 -2.76 -2.40 20.65
C LYS A 57 -3.67 -1.51 21.50
N LYS A 58 -4.98 -1.81 21.56
CA LYS A 58 -5.94 -1.06 22.39
C LYS A 58 -5.72 -1.29 23.88
N LEU A 59 -5.33 -2.51 24.27
CA LEU A 59 -4.95 -2.84 25.63
C LEU A 59 -3.70 -2.05 26.05
N GLU A 60 -2.66 -2.03 25.20
CA GLU A 60 -1.43 -1.25 25.40
C GLU A 60 -1.73 0.24 25.54
N GLU A 61 -2.60 0.79 24.69
CA GLU A 61 -3.04 2.19 24.77
C GLU A 61 -3.76 2.49 26.09
N ALA A 62 -4.62 1.57 26.56
CA ALA A 62 -5.30 1.71 27.85
C ALA A 62 -4.32 1.67 29.03
N TYR A 63 -3.33 0.77 29.00
CA TYR A 63 -2.27 0.73 30.01
C TYR A 63 -1.38 1.98 29.96
N ALA A 64 -0.97 2.42 28.77
CA ALA A 64 -0.19 3.65 28.58
C ALA A 64 -0.93 4.87 29.14
N LYS A 65 -2.25 4.95 28.95
CA LYS A 65 -3.10 6.00 29.52
C LYS A 65 -3.24 5.91 31.04
N TYR A 66 -3.27 4.70 31.59
CA TYR A 66 -3.42 4.48 33.03
C TYR A 66 -2.14 4.79 33.81
N TRP A 67 -1.00 4.28 33.34
CA TRP A 67 0.30 4.50 33.96
C TRP A 67 0.91 5.86 33.58
N GLY A 68 0.48 6.44 32.46
CA GLY A 68 1.07 7.65 31.92
C GLY A 68 2.51 7.43 31.46
N ASN A 69 3.17 8.52 31.08
CA ASN A 69 4.58 8.48 30.74
C ASN A 69 5.44 8.59 32.01
N PRO A 70 6.29 7.60 32.33
CA PRO A 70 7.16 7.66 33.51
C PRO A 70 8.37 8.59 33.33
N CYS A 71 8.67 9.05 32.10
CA CYS A 71 9.83 9.90 31.82
C CYS A 71 9.56 11.37 32.13
N SER A 72 10.10 11.89 33.24
CA SER A 72 10.05 13.31 33.62
C SER A 72 11.39 14.02 33.38
N ILE A 73 12.00 13.81 32.20
CA ILE A 73 13.24 14.51 31.83
C ILE A 73 12.93 15.93 31.31
N PRO A 74 13.59 16.99 31.82
CA PRO A 74 13.38 18.36 31.34
C PRO A 74 13.84 18.48 29.88
N GLY A 75 12.93 18.91 28.99
CA GLY A 75 13.17 19.01 27.54
C GLY A 75 12.70 17.81 26.72
N TYR A 76 12.12 16.79 27.37
CA TYR A 76 11.43 15.70 26.70
C TYR A 76 9.95 16.03 26.57
N ASP A 77 9.51 16.17 25.33
CA ASP A 77 8.11 16.37 24.98
C ASP A 77 7.67 15.20 24.10
N PRO A 78 6.84 14.27 24.61
CA PRO A 78 6.46 13.07 23.86
C PRO A 78 5.65 13.40 22.60
N GLU A 79 4.85 14.46 22.61
CA GLU A 79 4.07 14.87 21.43
C GLU A 79 4.99 15.31 20.29
N ARG A 80 6.04 16.06 20.62
CA ARG A 80 7.05 16.45 19.64
C ARG A 80 7.76 15.26 18.99
N ILE A 81 8.06 14.21 19.75
CA ILE A 81 8.69 12.98 19.21
C ILE A 81 7.73 12.24 18.28
N LEU A 82 6.45 12.18 18.65
CA LEU A 82 5.41 11.57 17.81
C LEU A 82 5.21 12.34 16.51
N ASP A 83 5.17 13.67 16.58
CA ASP A 83 5.08 14.56 15.40
C ASP A 83 6.29 14.38 14.47
N ASP A 84 7.49 14.29 15.04
CA ASP A 84 8.71 14.01 14.28
C ASP A 84 8.61 12.64 13.58
N VAL A 85 8.18 11.58 14.29
CA VAL A 85 7.98 10.24 13.73
C VAL A 85 6.92 10.23 12.62
N GLU A 86 5.80 10.92 12.82
CA GLU A 86 4.75 11.06 11.81
C GLU A 86 5.23 11.82 10.58
N MET A 87 6.03 12.87 10.77
CA MET A 87 6.68 13.59 9.68
C MET A 87 7.61 12.65 8.90
N TYR A 88 8.49 11.91 9.59
CA TYR A 88 9.38 10.95 8.94
C TYR A 88 8.62 9.89 8.15
N LYS A 89 7.53 9.36 8.72
CA LYS A 89 6.68 8.38 8.03
C LYS A 89 6.04 8.97 6.78
N LYS A 90 5.46 10.17 6.86
CA LYS A 90 4.88 10.88 5.70
C LYS A 90 5.92 11.08 4.59
N VAL A 91 7.16 11.42 4.95
CA VAL A 91 8.26 11.58 3.99
C VAL A 91 8.65 10.25 3.34
N LEU A 92 8.68 9.15 4.10
CA LEU A 92 8.95 7.81 3.56
C LEU A 92 7.85 7.36 2.60
N ASP A 93 6.58 7.52 2.99
CA ASP A 93 5.42 7.17 2.17
C ASP A 93 5.43 8.00 0.86
N GLN A 94 5.80 9.27 0.93
CA GLN A 94 5.97 10.12 -0.26
C GLN A 94 7.15 9.67 -1.13
N ALA A 95 8.25 9.23 -0.54
CA ALA A 95 9.41 8.74 -1.27
C ALA A 95 9.15 7.38 -1.94
N GLU A 96 8.33 6.53 -1.33
CA GLU A 96 7.86 5.26 -1.91
C GLU A 96 6.93 5.53 -3.09
N ASN A 97 5.89 6.37 -2.90
CA ASN A 97 4.99 6.78 -3.98
C ASN A 97 5.75 7.43 -5.15
N LYS A 98 6.78 8.23 -4.87
CA LYS A 98 7.60 8.88 -5.90
C LYS A 98 8.51 7.91 -6.66
N LYS A 99 8.94 6.81 -6.03
CA LYS A 99 9.73 5.77 -6.71
C LYS A 99 8.87 5.02 -7.72
N ASP A 100 7.61 4.76 -7.39
CA ASP A 100 6.66 4.08 -8.27
C ASP A 100 6.26 4.95 -9.48
N GLU A 101 6.32 6.28 -9.36
CA GLU A 101 6.10 7.21 -10.48
C GLU A 101 7.35 7.44 -11.38
N SER A 102 8.55 7.09 -10.91
CA SER A 102 9.82 7.40 -11.60
C SER A 102 10.41 6.27 -12.44
N SER A 103 9.69 5.16 -12.64
CA SER A 103 10.18 4.02 -13.42
C SER A 103 10.08 4.17 -14.95
N ASP A 104 9.87 5.38 -15.47
CA ASP A 104 9.93 5.66 -16.91
C ASP A 104 10.61 7.00 -17.20
N SER A 105 11.95 7.03 -17.14
CA SER A 105 12.78 7.89 -17.99
C SER A 105 14.26 7.59 -17.79
N SER A 106 14.93 7.43 -18.93
CA SER A 106 16.30 7.00 -19.17
C SER A 106 17.40 7.84 -18.51
N ASP A 107 18.56 7.17 -18.44
CA ASP A 107 19.86 7.61 -17.95
C ASP A 107 20.25 9.04 -18.39
N ASN A 108 20.69 9.83 -17.41
CA ASN A 108 21.65 10.89 -17.67
C ASN A 108 22.57 11.05 -16.45
N GLU A 109 23.77 10.49 -16.56
CA GLU A 109 24.87 10.76 -15.64
C GLU A 109 25.24 12.24 -15.76
N ASN A 110 24.91 13.03 -14.73
CA ASN A 110 25.61 14.27 -14.49
C ASN A 110 25.82 14.46 -12.99
N GLY A 111 27.09 14.45 -12.60
CA GLY A 111 27.53 14.54 -11.22
C GLY A 111 27.10 15.84 -10.56
N ASN A 112 26.07 15.78 -9.73
CA ASN A 112 25.93 16.61 -8.54
C ASN A 112 24.90 15.97 -7.60
N THR A 113 25.29 14.92 -6.87
CA THR A 113 24.44 14.35 -5.81
C THR A 113 24.40 15.31 -4.63
N LYS A 114 23.55 16.34 -4.73
CA LYS A 114 23.02 17.02 -3.55
C LYS A 114 22.03 16.05 -2.92
N THR A 115 22.55 15.30 -1.94
CA THR A 115 21.73 14.59 -0.95
C THR A 115 20.60 15.52 -0.48
N PRO A 116 19.34 15.05 -0.43
CA PRO A 116 18.26 15.90 0.08
C PRO A 116 18.62 16.28 1.50
N LEU A 117 18.49 17.59 1.80
CA LEU A 117 18.91 18.22 3.05
C LEU A 117 18.46 17.40 4.26
N ALA A 118 19.35 16.55 4.76
CA ALA A 118 19.36 16.16 6.15
C ALA A 118 19.41 17.47 6.94
N ILE A 119 18.36 17.69 7.74
CA ILE A 119 18.26 18.76 8.73
C ILE A 119 19.65 18.98 9.33
N ARG A 120 20.26 20.13 9.05
CA ARG A 120 21.50 20.57 9.68
C ARG A 120 21.23 20.62 11.18
N LEU A 121 21.56 19.54 11.88
CA LEU A 121 21.60 19.49 13.34
C LEU A 121 22.81 20.31 13.81
N THR A 122 22.65 21.63 13.81
CA THR A 122 23.59 22.53 14.48
C THR A 122 23.25 22.55 15.97
N LYS A 123 24.04 21.81 16.75
CA LYS A 123 24.48 22.08 18.15
C LYS A 123 24.89 20.76 18.81
N ARG A 124 26.17 20.40 18.67
CA ARG A 124 26.74 19.15 19.19
C ARG A 124 27.41 19.31 20.57
N ASN A 125 27.15 20.40 21.30
CA ASN A 125 28.02 20.81 22.41
C ASN A 125 27.28 21.06 23.74
N THR A 126 25.96 21.21 23.74
CA THR A 126 25.17 21.50 24.96
C THR A 126 24.62 20.26 25.66
N TRP A 127 24.59 19.10 24.99
CA TRP A 127 24.00 17.86 25.51
C TRP A 127 24.91 17.05 26.46
N ARG A 128 26.24 17.20 26.36
CA ARG A 128 27.20 16.42 27.17
C ARG A 128 27.33 16.86 28.63
N LYS A 129 26.81 18.04 28.99
CA LYS A 129 26.93 18.60 30.36
C LYS A 129 25.65 18.40 31.20
N ALA A 130 24.51 18.12 30.57
CA ALA A 130 23.23 17.84 31.24
C ALA A 130 23.01 16.33 31.55
N MET A 131 23.80 15.43 30.95
CA MET A 131 23.67 13.98 31.12
C MET A 131 24.23 13.42 32.42
N ASN A 132 24.93 14.21 33.24
CA ASN A 132 25.92 13.62 34.17
C ASN A 132 25.51 13.67 35.65
N THR A 133 24.38 14.26 35.99
CA THR A 133 23.95 14.36 37.41
C THR A 133 22.45 14.12 37.61
N THR A 134 21.59 14.58 36.69
CA THR A 134 20.13 14.39 36.80
C THR A 134 19.66 13.06 36.23
N PHE A 135 20.31 12.57 35.16
CA PHE A 135 19.98 11.32 34.48
C PHE A 135 20.29 10.07 35.33
N ILE A 136 21.45 10.05 36.00
CA ILE A 136 21.81 8.95 36.92
C ILE A 136 20.92 8.96 38.16
N LYS A 137 20.53 10.15 38.66
CA LYS A 137 19.61 10.29 39.79
C LYS A 137 18.21 9.73 39.48
N SER A 138 17.69 9.95 38.26
CA SER A 138 16.39 9.41 37.83
C SER A 138 16.40 7.90 37.52
N MET A 139 17.57 7.25 37.42
CA MET A 139 17.68 5.80 37.30
C MET A 139 17.75 5.08 38.66
N VAL A 140 18.06 5.81 39.74
CA VAL A 140 18.29 5.26 41.09
C VAL A 140 17.11 5.55 42.03
N GLU A 141 16.30 6.58 41.77
CA GLU A 141 15.04 6.79 42.48
C GLU A 141 13.99 5.74 42.05
N PRO A 142 13.36 4.99 42.99
CA PRO A 142 12.24 4.14 42.64
C PRO A 142 11.18 5.03 41.99
N LEU A 143 10.70 4.64 40.81
CA LEU A 143 9.65 5.35 40.09
C LEU A 143 8.43 5.49 41.00
N ASP A 144 8.31 6.60 41.73
CA ASP A 144 7.11 6.94 42.49
C ASP A 144 6.06 7.38 41.48
N GLN A 145 5.53 6.38 40.78
CA GLN A 145 4.58 6.53 39.70
C GLN A 145 3.33 7.17 40.28
N LYS A 146 3.11 8.43 39.94
CA LYS A 146 1.83 9.11 40.15
C LYS A 146 0.79 8.45 39.23
N LYS A 147 0.21 7.34 39.68
CA LYS A 147 -0.89 6.65 39.00
C LYS A 147 -1.97 7.68 38.68
N SER A 148 -2.44 7.72 37.44
CA SER A 148 -3.66 8.45 37.14
C SER A 148 -4.76 7.88 38.03
N SER A 149 -5.42 8.72 38.82
CA SER A 149 -6.34 8.27 39.87
C SER A 149 -7.57 7.53 39.36
N ARG A 150 -7.82 7.54 38.04
CA ARG A 150 -8.99 6.91 37.42
C ARG A 150 -8.58 6.01 36.26
N ARG A 151 -9.03 4.74 36.33
CA ARG A 151 -8.89 3.78 35.25
C ARG A 151 -9.62 4.25 33.99
N PRO A 152 -9.06 4.04 32.79
CA PRO A 152 -9.72 4.41 31.54
C PRO A 152 -10.99 3.59 31.35
N THR A 153 -12.06 4.24 30.88
CA THR A 153 -13.34 3.57 30.58
C THR A 153 -13.66 3.69 29.10
N VAL A 154 -14.25 2.63 28.53
CA VAL A 154 -14.72 2.57 27.15
C VAL A 154 -16.21 2.25 27.13
N ARG A 155 -16.89 2.63 26.04
CA ARG A 155 -18.28 2.24 25.78
C ARG A 155 -18.30 1.15 24.72
N THR A 156 -19.11 0.11 24.93
CA THR A 156 -19.13 -1.11 24.11
C THR A 156 -19.99 -1.03 22.84
N GLY A 157 -20.83 -0.01 22.68
CA GLY A 157 -21.76 0.10 21.56
C GLY A 157 -21.18 0.74 20.29
N PHE A 158 -22.06 0.96 19.31
CA PHE A 158 -21.69 1.42 17.97
C PHE A 158 -20.84 2.70 18.01
N LEU A 159 -19.67 2.64 17.37
CA LEU A 159 -18.64 3.69 17.32
C LEU A 159 -18.13 4.21 18.68
N GLY A 160 -18.46 3.57 19.80
CA GLY A 160 -18.11 4.04 21.14
C GLY A 160 -18.99 5.18 21.67
N LEU A 161 -20.10 5.51 20.99
CA LEU A 161 -21.03 6.56 21.44
C LEU A 161 -22.13 6.01 22.37
N PHE A 162 -22.60 4.79 22.10
CA PHE A 162 -23.69 4.16 22.84
C PHE A 162 -23.21 2.99 23.69
N GLY A 163 -23.97 2.62 24.72
CA GLY A 163 -23.70 1.45 25.57
C GLY A 163 -23.11 1.77 26.95
N ARG A 164 -22.93 0.70 27.74
CA ARG A 164 -22.43 0.75 29.13
C ARG A 164 -20.96 1.14 29.15
N LYS A 165 -20.58 1.99 30.11
CA LYS A 165 -19.17 2.28 30.42
C LYS A 165 -18.57 1.09 31.17
N VAL A 166 -17.50 0.51 30.63
CA VAL A 166 -16.77 -0.63 31.22
C VAL A 166 -15.30 -0.23 31.36
N ASP A 167 -14.58 -0.84 32.32
CA ASP A 167 -13.12 -0.67 32.42
C ASP A 167 -12.47 -1.14 31.11
N ALA A 168 -11.70 -0.25 30.49
CA ALA A 168 -11.07 -0.52 29.21
C ALA A 168 -10.03 -1.64 29.31
N ILE A 169 -9.29 -1.68 30.43
CA ILE A 169 -8.21 -2.65 30.62
C ILE A 169 -8.82 -4.05 30.73
N GLU A 170 -9.79 -4.22 31.61
CA GLU A 170 -10.46 -5.52 31.81
C GLU A 170 -11.16 -6.00 30.54
N HIS A 171 -11.91 -5.11 29.87
CA HIS A 171 -12.60 -5.43 28.62
C HIS A 171 -11.64 -5.91 27.52
N TYR A 172 -10.54 -5.20 27.27
CA TYR A 172 -9.58 -5.60 26.24
C TYR A 172 -8.73 -6.80 26.64
N THR A 173 -8.53 -7.05 27.95
CA THR A 173 -7.83 -8.25 28.43
C THR A 173 -8.64 -9.49 28.09
N VAL A 174 -9.93 -9.51 28.45
CA VAL A 174 -10.83 -10.63 28.12
C VAL A 174 -10.91 -10.82 26.60
N LEU A 175 -11.09 -9.74 25.85
CA LEU A 175 -11.16 -9.80 24.38
C LEU A 175 -9.87 -10.34 23.76
N PHE A 176 -8.71 -9.94 24.28
CA PHE A 176 -7.42 -10.45 23.81
C PHE A 176 -7.27 -11.95 24.11
N ASP A 177 -7.58 -12.38 25.34
CA ASP A 177 -7.48 -13.77 25.76
C ASP A 177 -8.39 -14.68 24.92
N ASP A 178 -9.62 -14.22 24.63
CA ASP A 178 -10.55 -14.97 23.78
C ASP A 178 -10.03 -15.12 22.35
N LEU A 179 -9.49 -14.04 21.77
CA LEU A 179 -8.88 -14.08 20.44
C LEU A 179 -7.60 -14.91 20.39
N ASP A 180 -6.81 -14.91 21.47
CA ASP A 180 -5.60 -15.71 21.60
C ASP A 180 -5.92 -17.22 21.65
N LYS A 181 -6.95 -17.60 22.43
CA LYS A 181 -7.50 -18.96 22.46
C LYS A 181 -7.96 -19.39 21.08
N MET A 182 -8.84 -18.62 20.42
CA MET A 182 -9.34 -18.94 19.07
C MET A 182 -8.20 -19.07 18.05
N THR A 183 -7.17 -18.23 18.14
CA THR A 183 -6.00 -18.29 17.26
C THR A 183 -5.19 -19.56 17.51
N THR A 184 -5.02 -19.95 18.77
CA THR A 184 -4.30 -21.16 19.18
C THR A 184 -5.04 -22.42 18.76
N ASP A 185 -6.36 -22.46 18.94
CA ASP A 185 -7.22 -23.57 18.51
C ASP A 185 -7.19 -23.75 17.00
N LEU A 186 -7.27 -22.66 16.22
CA LEU A 186 -7.13 -22.73 14.77
C LEU A 186 -5.74 -23.21 14.35
N ARG A 187 -4.67 -22.73 14.99
CA ARG A 187 -3.30 -23.21 14.70
C ARG A 187 -3.13 -24.70 15.00
N ALA A 188 -3.78 -25.19 16.05
CA ALA A 188 -3.76 -26.61 16.41
C ALA A 188 -4.60 -27.46 15.45
N SER A 189 -5.65 -26.90 14.83
CA SER A 189 -6.48 -27.63 13.88
C SER A 189 -5.66 -28.02 12.63
N PRO A 190 -5.57 -29.32 12.29
CA PRO A 190 -4.82 -29.78 11.12
C PRO A 190 -5.57 -29.55 9.80
N ASN A 191 -6.87 -29.26 9.86
CA ASN A 191 -7.78 -29.24 8.72
C ASN A 191 -7.84 -27.85 8.08
N TYR A 192 -6.75 -27.46 7.41
CA TYR A 192 -6.80 -26.33 6.49
C TYR A 192 -7.20 -26.81 5.10
N GLU A 193 -8.14 -26.11 4.48
CA GLU A 193 -8.50 -26.39 3.08
C GLU A 193 -7.27 -26.22 2.18
N MET A 194 -6.96 -27.26 1.41
CA MET A 194 -5.90 -27.21 0.41
C MET A 194 -6.34 -26.36 -0.78
N THR A 195 -5.49 -25.42 -1.17
CA THR A 195 -5.74 -24.53 -2.30
C THR A 195 -5.26 -25.18 -3.61
N ASN A 196 -5.64 -24.62 -4.74
CA ASN A 196 -5.20 -25.05 -6.07
C ASN A 196 -3.82 -24.46 -6.47
N VAL A 197 -3.01 -24.03 -5.50
CA VAL A 197 -1.72 -23.37 -5.72
C VAL A 197 -0.65 -24.04 -4.85
N ALA A 198 0.53 -24.25 -5.40
CA ALA A 198 1.67 -24.84 -4.68
C ALA A 198 2.99 -24.22 -5.11
N PHE A 199 4.01 -24.38 -4.28
CA PHE A 199 5.39 -24.07 -4.58
C PHE A 199 6.18 -25.37 -4.69
N VAL A 200 6.83 -25.56 -5.83
CA VAL A 200 7.67 -26.73 -6.11
C VAL A 200 9.10 -26.23 -6.25
N THR A 201 9.99 -26.82 -5.48
CA THR A 201 11.42 -26.51 -5.51
C THR A 201 12.17 -27.71 -6.08
N PHE A 202 13.00 -27.48 -7.08
CA PHE A 202 13.78 -28.51 -7.74
C PHE A 202 15.22 -28.51 -7.24
N ASN A 203 15.88 -29.67 -7.31
CA ASN A 203 17.31 -29.78 -6.99
C ASN A 203 18.16 -28.91 -7.93
N HIS A 204 17.80 -28.86 -9.22
CA HIS A 204 18.50 -28.10 -10.25
C HIS A 204 17.69 -26.93 -10.78
N MET A 205 18.37 -25.81 -11.05
CA MET A 205 17.80 -24.61 -11.69
C MET A 205 17.26 -24.89 -13.09
N SER A 206 17.95 -25.73 -13.87
CA SER A 206 17.52 -26.12 -15.21
C SER A 206 16.13 -26.76 -15.21
N SER A 207 15.86 -27.66 -14.26
CA SER A 207 14.56 -28.32 -14.12
C SER A 207 13.43 -27.33 -13.81
N ALA A 208 13.69 -26.32 -12.97
CA ALA A 208 12.71 -25.28 -12.67
C ALA A 208 12.36 -24.43 -13.91
N VAL A 209 13.38 -24.05 -14.70
CA VAL A 209 13.17 -23.29 -15.94
C VAL A 209 12.39 -24.12 -16.96
N ILE A 210 12.77 -25.38 -17.17
CA ILE A 210 12.07 -26.30 -18.08
C ILE A 210 10.62 -26.49 -17.64
N ALA A 211 10.38 -26.75 -16.35
CA ALA A 211 9.04 -26.91 -15.79
C ALA A 211 8.17 -25.65 -15.97
N SER A 212 8.75 -24.45 -15.93
CA SER A 212 8.01 -23.19 -16.14
C SER A 212 7.64 -22.91 -17.61
N GLN A 213 8.27 -23.60 -18.56
CA GLN A 213 8.08 -23.39 -20.00
C GLN A 213 7.16 -24.44 -20.63
N ILE A 214 7.02 -25.61 -20.01
CA ILE A 214 6.24 -26.74 -20.54
C ILE A 214 4.80 -26.71 -20.04
N ALA A 215 3.86 -27.09 -20.90
CA ALA A 215 2.51 -27.46 -20.50
C ALA A 215 2.51 -28.88 -19.92
N ILE A 216 2.45 -28.98 -18.60
CA ILE A 216 2.67 -30.24 -17.89
C ILE A 216 1.42 -31.14 -17.86
N HIS A 217 0.24 -30.54 -17.82
CA HIS A 217 -1.03 -31.26 -17.71
C HIS A 217 -1.84 -31.16 -19.01
N PRO A 218 -2.58 -32.21 -19.42
CA PRO A 218 -3.37 -32.21 -20.66
C PRO A 218 -4.56 -31.25 -20.60
N GLU A 219 -5.17 -31.06 -19.44
CA GLU A 219 -6.27 -30.09 -19.30
C GLU A 219 -5.75 -28.65 -19.34
N PRO A 220 -6.37 -27.77 -20.15
CA PRO A 220 -5.99 -26.37 -20.20
C PRO A 220 -6.23 -25.69 -18.84
N PHE A 221 -5.32 -24.79 -18.47
CA PHE A 221 -5.32 -24.05 -17.19
C PHE A 221 -5.12 -24.90 -15.93
N ALA A 222 -4.93 -26.22 -16.05
CA ALA A 222 -4.51 -27.08 -14.95
C ALA A 222 -2.98 -27.09 -14.83
N CYS A 223 -2.47 -27.14 -13.59
CA CYS A 223 -1.04 -27.19 -13.26
C CYS A 223 -0.17 -26.18 -14.05
N ARG A 224 -0.66 -24.94 -14.21
CA ARG A 224 0.10 -23.87 -14.86
C ARG A 224 1.25 -23.46 -13.97
N THR A 225 2.46 -23.63 -14.47
CA THR A 225 3.73 -23.35 -13.81
C THR A 225 4.29 -22.00 -14.27
N ILE A 226 4.79 -21.21 -13.33
CA ILE A 226 5.62 -20.03 -13.62
C ILE A 226 6.77 -19.99 -12.60
N MET A 227 7.87 -19.31 -12.93
CA MET A 227 8.96 -19.12 -11.97
C MET A 227 8.44 -18.45 -10.71
N ALA A 228 8.83 -18.94 -9.53
CA ALA A 228 8.37 -18.38 -8.28
C ALA A 228 8.95 -16.98 -8.05
N TYR A 229 8.12 -16.09 -7.49
CA TYR A 229 8.54 -14.77 -7.03
C TYR A 229 9.38 -14.88 -5.75
N GLU A 230 10.05 -13.80 -5.37
CA GLU A 230 10.70 -13.71 -4.06
C GLU A 230 9.63 -13.85 -2.95
N PRO A 231 9.89 -14.59 -1.84
CA PRO A 231 8.90 -14.80 -0.79
C PRO A 231 8.31 -13.52 -0.18
N ARG A 232 9.02 -12.39 -0.25
CA ARG A 232 8.55 -11.07 0.20
C ARG A 232 7.58 -10.41 -0.78
N ASP A 233 7.73 -10.71 -2.07
CA ASP A 233 6.91 -10.15 -3.16
C ASP A 233 5.63 -10.96 -3.40
N VAL A 234 5.50 -12.13 -2.75
CA VAL A 234 4.30 -12.96 -2.84
C VAL A 234 3.17 -12.32 -2.04
N LEU A 235 2.14 -11.85 -2.74
CA LEU A 235 0.88 -11.42 -2.13
C LEU A 235 0.03 -12.62 -1.72
N TRP A 236 0.28 -13.14 -0.51
CA TRP A 236 -0.40 -14.32 0.06
C TRP A 236 -1.93 -14.21 0.11
N SER A 237 -2.47 -13.00 0.26
CA SER A 237 -3.92 -12.75 0.22
C SER A 237 -4.55 -13.04 -1.14
N SER A 238 -3.77 -12.89 -2.22
CA SER A 238 -4.23 -13.04 -3.60
C SER A 238 -3.87 -14.40 -4.19
N VAL A 239 -2.86 -15.07 -3.62
CA VAL A 239 -2.37 -16.37 -4.10
C VAL A 239 -3.39 -17.49 -3.92
N SER A 240 -4.26 -17.38 -2.91
CA SER A 240 -5.26 -18.42 -2.57
C SER A 240 -6.57 -18.31 -3.38
N ILE A 241 -6.69 -17.30 -4.24
CA ILE A 241 -7.92 -17.05 -5.01
C ILE A 241 -8.06 -18.06 -6.16
N ARG A 242 -9.24 -18.67 -6.28
CA ARG A 242 -9.56 -19.64 -7.33
C ARG A 242 -9.69 -18.95 -8.70
N GLY A 243 -9.38 -19.68 -9.78
CA GLY A 243 -9.39 -19.11 -11.16
C GLY A 243 -10.74 -18.51 -11.58
N ARG A 244 -11.86 -19.18 -11.29
CA ARG A 244 -13.21 -18.66 -11.60
C ARG A 244 -13.54 -17.39 -10.81
N GLU A 245 -13.13 -17.33 -9.55
CA GLU A 245 -13.34 -16.14 -8.71
C GLU A 245 -12.56 -14.94 -9.24
N ARG A 246 -11.34 -15.16 -9.76
CA ARG A 246 -10.54 -14.12 -10.41
C ARG A 246 -11.27 -13.50 -11.60
N ILE A 247 -11.84 -14.33 -12.48
CA ILE A 247 -12.57 -13.86 -13.67
C ILE A 247 -13.80 -13.03 -13.26
N VAL A 248 -14.58 -13.50 -12.28
CA VAL A 248 -15.75 -12.76 -11.79
C VAL A 248 -15.34 -11.41 -11.19
N ARG A 249 -14.28 -11.37 -10.39
CA ARG A 249 -13.77 -10.13 -9.80
C ARG A 249 -13.26 -9.16 -10.87
N GLU A 250 -12.58 -9.68 -11.89
CA GLU A 250 -12.12 -8.89 -13.03
C GLU A 250 -13.31 -8.26 -13.76
N ILE A 251 -14.34 -9.03 -14.10
CA ILE A 251 -15.56 -8.52 -14.73
C ILE A 251 -16.22 -7.44 -13.88
N ILE A 252 -16.30 -7.63 -12.55
CA ILE A 252 -16.86 -6.63 -11.63
C ILE A 252 -16.05 -5.32 -11.68
N VAL A 253 -14.72 -5.41 -11.66
CA VAL A 253 -13.85 -4.23 -11.72
C VAL A 253 -14.02 -3.51 -13.06
N TRP A 254 -14.01 -4.24 -14.19
CA TRP A 254 -14.28 -3.68 -15.51
C TRP A 254 -15.66 -3.02 -15.61
N ALA A 255 -16.68 -3.61 -15.00
CA ALA A 255 -18.02 -3.01 -14.98
C ALA A 255 -18.02 -1.68 -14.21
N ILE A 256 -17.38 -1.63 -13.04
CA ILE A 256 -17.28 -0.42 -12.22
C ILE A 256 -16.50 0.67 -12.94
N THR A 257 -15.39 0.35 -13.61
CA THR A 257 -14.60 1.34 -14.36
C THR A 257 -15.37 1.92 -15.53
N VAL A 258 -16.11 1.11 -16.28
CA VAL A 258 -16.98 1.58 -17.37
C VAL A 258 -18.06 2.54 -16.84
N VAL A 259 -18.71 2.19 -15.73
CA VAL A 259 -19.72 3.07 -15.10
C VAL A 259 -19.09 4.40 -14.66
N LEU A 260 -17.89 4.36 -14.07
CA LEU A 260 -17.18 5.56 -13.65
C LEU A 260 -16.79 6.45 -14.84
N ILE A 261 -16.37 5.86 -15.97
CA ILE A 261 -16.06 6.59 -17.21
C ILE A 261 -17.32 7.27 -17.76
N ILE A 262 -18.45 6.55 -17.83
CA ILE A 262 -19.72 7.13 -18.31
C ILE A 262 -20.17 8.28 -17.39
N PHE A 263 -20.03 8.10 -16.08
CA PHE A 263 -20.35 9.14 -15.11
C PHE A 263 -19.47 10.39 -15.29
N TRP A 264 -18.16 10.20 -15.49
CA TRP A 264 -17.22 11.32 -15.68
C TRP A 264 -17.28 11.93 -17.09
N PHE A 265 -17.77 11.19 -18.07
CA PHE A 265 -17.98 11.69 -19.43
C PHE A 265 -18.97 12.85 -19.47
N VAL A 266 -20.01 12.83 -18.62
CA VAL A 266 -21.05 13.88 -18.59
C VAL A 266 -20.46 15.27 -18.26
N PRO A 267 -19.70 15.47 -17.15
CA PRO A 267 -19.01 16.74 -16.89
C PRO A 267 -18.05 17.16 -18.01
N VAL A 268 -17.30 16.21 -18.60
CA VAL A 268 -16.32 16.50 -19.65
C VAL A 268 -17.00 17.01 -20.91
N VAL A 269 -18.12 16.41 -21.32
CA VAL A 269 -18.90 16.88 -22.48
C VAL A 269 -19.52 18.25 -22.20
N VAL A 270 -20.04 18.49 -20.98
CA VAL A 270 -20.54 19.83 -20.62
C VAL A 270 -19.42 20.86 -20.73
N LEU A 271 -18.24 20.59 -20.15
CA LEU A 271 -17.09 21.49 -20.22
C LEU A 271 -16.61 21.72 -21.66
N SER A 272 -16.53 20.65 -22.46
CA SER A 272 -16.17 20.74 -23.89
C SER A 272 -17.20 21.54 -24.68
N SER A 273 -18.49 21.35 -24.41
CA SER A 273 -19.56 22.10 -25.03
C SER A 273 -19.48 23.59 -24.67
N LEU A 274 -19.10 23.93 -23.43
CA LEU A 274 -18.85 25.30 -23.00
C LEU A 274 -17.64 25.94 -23.70
N MET A 275 -16.63 25.18 -24.10
CA MET A 275 -15.51 25.70 -24.89
C MET A 275 -15.88 25.97 -26.36
N SER A 276 -17.00 25.45 -26.86
CA SER A 276 -17.45 25.74 -28.21
C SER A 276 -18.11 27.12 -28.28
N ILE A 277 -17.55 28.02 -29.10
CA ILE A 277 -18.05 29.39 -29.28
C ILE A 277 -19.53 29.42 -29.71
N ASN A 278 -19.96 28.41 -30.47
CA ASN A 278 -21.33 28.29 -30.98
C ASN A 278 -22.34 27.96 -29.86
N MET A 279 -21.90 27.26 -28.82
CA MET A 279 -22.73 26.96 -27.64
C MET A 279 -22.75 28.14 -26.66
N ILE A 280 -21.62 28.84 -26.47
CA ILE A 280 -21.54 30.07 -25.67
C ILE A 280 -22.50 31.13 -26.21
N LYS A 281 -22.56 31.32 -27.55
CA LYS A 281 -23.50 32.26 -28.19
C LYS A 281 -24.96 31.96 -27.86
N ARG A 282 -25.32 30.68 -27.70
CA ARG A 282 -26.69 30.26 -27.37
C ARG A 282 -27.01 30.41 -25.88
N ILE A 283 -26.05 30.16 -24.99
CA ILE A 283 -26.25 30.18 -23.53
C ILE A 283 -26.06 31.58 -22.94
N ALA A 284 -25.07 32.34 -23.43
CA ALA A 284 -24.72 33.67 -22.94
C ALA A 284 -24.21 34.57 -24.09
N PRO A 285 -25.11 35.19 -24.89
CA PRO A 285 -24.73 35.97 -26.08
C PRO A 285 -23.79 37.14 -25.75
N ARG A 286 -23.99 37.82 -24.60
CA ARG A 286 -23.14 38.93 -24.14
C ARG A 286 -21.66 38.57 -23.97
N VAL A 287 -21.37 37.36 -23.52
CA VAL A 287 -19.99 36.90 -23.30
C VAL A 287 -19.34 36.53 -24.64
N ALA A 288 -20.09 35.93 -25.55
CA ALA A 288 -19.62 35.64 -26.89
C ALA A 288 -19.27 36.93 -27.67
N ASP A 289 -20.10 37.96 -27.57
CA ASP A 289 -19.87 39.25 -28.23
C ASP A 289 -18.60 39.93 -27.68
N ALA A 290 -18.36 39.86 -26.36
CA ALA A 290 -17.15 40.37 -25.73
C ALA A 290 -15.88 39.63 -26.19
N ILE A 291 -15.95 38.30 -26.34
CA ILE A 291 -14.84 37.50 -26.85
C ILE A 291 -14.55 37.83 -28.33
N GLN A 292 -15.59 38.01 -29.16
CA GLN A 292 -15.41 38.38 -30.57
C GLN A 292 -14.83 39.79 -30.73
N GLN A 293 -15.22 40.75 -29.89
CA GLN A 293 -14.64 42.10 -29.91
C GLN A 293 -13.15 42.09 -29.53
N ASN A 294 -12.77 41.31 -28.51
CA ASN A 294 -11.37 41.16 -28.09
C ASN A 294 -10.53 40.33 -29.09
N ALA A 295 -11.12 39.31 -29.74
CA ALA A 295 -10.47 38.54 -30.79
C ALA A 295 -10.28 39.34 -32.09
N ALA A 296 -11.25 40.19 -32.46
CA ALA A 296 -11.16 41.05 -33.63
C ALA A 296 -10.12 42.17 -33.45
N THR A 297 -10.04 42.75 -32.25
CA THR A 297 -9.02 43.77 -31.92
C THR A 297 -7.61 43.20 -31.88
N THR A 298 -7.43 41.98 -31.35
CA THR A 298 -6.12 41.29 -31.38
C THR A 298 -5.70 40.89 -32.79
N LEU A 299 -6.59 40.30 -33.60
CA LEU A 299 -6.31 40.02 -35.02
C LEU A 299 -6.01 41.29 -35.83
N GLY A 300 -6.75 42.39 -35.55
CA GLY A 300 -6.49 43.70 -36.14
C GLY A 300 -5.13 44.28 -35.73
N TYR A 301 -4.67 44.03 -34.50
CA TYR A 301 -3.35 44.44 -34.03
C TYR A 301 -2.22 43.72 -34.77
N TYR A 302 -2.34 42.40 -34.97
CA TYR A 302 -1.35 41.62 -35.72
C TYR A 302 -1.34 41.96 -37.22
N GLN A 303 -2.51 42.17 -37.83
CA GLN A 303 -2.59 42.62 -39.22
C GLN A 303 -2.03 44.04 -39.39
N GLY A 304 -2.31 44.94 -38.44
CA GLY A 304 -1.74 46.29 -38.41
C GLY A 304 -0.22 46.30 -38.25
N LEU A 305 0.34 45.41 -37.44
CA LEU A 305 1.81 45.25 -37.32
C LEU A 305 2.43 44.77 -38.64
N ARG A 306 1.80 43.79 -39.31
CA ARG A 306 2.26 43.23 -40.59
C ARG A 306 2.19 44.24 -41.74
N SER A 307 1.16 45.08 -41.77
CA SER A 307 1.07 46.19 -42.74
C SER A 307 2.12 47.26 -42.47
N ARG A 308 2.44 47.57 -41.20
CA ARG A 308 3.48 48.55 -40.84
C ARG A 308 4.89 48.05 -41.15
N SER A 309 5.18 46.74 -40.99
CA SER A 309 6.46 46.17 -41.42
C SER A 309 6.63 46.18 -42.94
N ALA A 310 5.58 45.87 -43.70
CA ALA A 310 5.61 45.95 -45.16
C ALA A 310 5.81 47.39 -45.69
N VAL A 311 5.25 48.40 -45.00
CA VAL A 311 5.47 49.81 -45.33
C VAL A 311 6.90 50.25 -44.97
N ALA A 312 7.45 49.80 -43.84
CA ALA A 312 8.83 50.11 -43.44
C ALA A 312 9.88 49.57 -44.43
N GLU A 313 9.66 48.37 -44.98
CA GLU A 313 10.52 47.79 -46.03
C GLU A 313 10.44 48.60 -47.34
N SER A 314 9.26 49.15 -47.69
CA SER A 314 9.11 49.99 -48.89
C SER A 314 9.79 51.37 -48.78
N THR A 315 9.94 51.90 -47.56
CA THR A 315 10.61 53.19 -47.30
C THR A 315 12.13 53.09 -47.21
N LEU A 316 12.69 51.89 -47.04
CA LEU A 316 14.14 51.61 -47.06
C LEU A 316 14.70 51.35 -48.46
N SER A 317 13.83 51.25 -49.48
CA SER A 317 14.18 50.94 -50.88
C SER A 317 14.13 52.15 -51.83
N LYS A 318 14.08 53.37 -51.31
CA LYS A 318 14.21 54.63 -52.09
C LYS A 318 15.39 55.43 -51.57
#